data_AF-A0A929NYR7-F1
#
_entry.id   AF-A0A929NYR7-F1
#
_cell.length_a   1.000
_cell.length_b   1.000
_cell.length_c   1.000
_cell.angle_alpha   90.00
_cell.angle_beta   90.00
_cell.angle_gamma   90.00
#
_symmetry.space_group_name_H-M   'P 1'
#
loop_
_entity.id
_entity.type
_entity.pdbx_description
1 polymer ?
#
loop_
_entity_poly.entity_id
_entity_poly.type
_entity_poly.pdbx_seq_one_letter_code
_entity_poly.pdbx_strand_id
1 'polypeptide(L)'
;MTTVLTRSGYAKPGTSLNFSTGQWRQLFRPEHSYQTAPCHGSCPAGEDPQAYLAHVQLGHYKKAWETIVDVNPIPAITGRVCPHPCEAVCNRKEYDSPLVIHAVERFLGDEAIKNNWAYPVKPVDPSAPEIAIVGAGPAGISAAYHLIKRGYRAIIFDEHPESGGTLRTALPPYRLPRSLLDAELKRVLSLDGITFNPQTRLGRDIDIHDLQEKYPAVFLGLGAQHSIEWSIDGVVPKDLHSGFELLKKWVDIGKVPTPKSVAIIGAGNTAVDMARVMKRAGVSEVHLISHKPIPKPGIPIEEAMPAIPREINEALEEGVIIHEYRGIRRLILRGERVVGVELVHMKKLMQASGRLKRVA
;
A
#
# COMPACT_ATOMS: atom_id res chain seq x y z
N MET A 1 5.80 -0.96 55.94
CA MET A 1 6.95 -1.86 56.17
C MET A 1 7.27 -2.56 54.87
N THR A 2 8.51 -2.42 54.41
CA THR A 2 9.07 -2.98 53.18
C THR A 2 9.15 -4.51 53.33
N THR A 3 8.47 -5.27 52.48
CA THR A 3 8.58 -6.73 52.50
C THR A 3 9.82 -7.15 51.73
N VAL A 4 10.85 -7.57 52.46
CA VAL A 4 12.09 -8.17 51.95
C VAL A 4 11.81 -9.62 51.55
N LEU A 5 12.14 -10.00 50.32
CA LEU A 5 12.13 -11.41 49.90
C LEU A 5 13.33 -12.13 50.53
N THR A 6 13.06 -13.05 51.46
CA THR A 6 14.09 -13.93 52.01
C THR A 6 14.38 -15.08 51.04
N ARG A 7 15.66 -15.27 50.69
CA ARG A 7 16.15 -16.53 50.11
C ARG A 7 15.72 -17.67 51.04
N SER A 8 15.20 -18.76 50.46
CA SER A 8 14.49 -19.89 51.09
C SER A 8 13.07 -19.62 51.56
N GLY A 9 12.17 -19.33 50.62
CA GLY A 9 10.73 -19.57 50.83
C GLY A 9 10.48 -21.07 50.88
N TYR A 10 10.29 -21.62 52.08
CA TYR A 10 9.77 -22.98 52.25
C TYR A 10 8.35 -22.99 51.67
N ALA A 11 8.14 -23.64 50.52
CA ALA A 11 6.80 -23.94 50.06
C ALA A 11 6.19 -24.93 51.05
N LYS A 12 5.01 -24.63 51.60
CA LYS A 12 4.23 -25.64 52.33
C LYS A 12 4.02 -26.83 51.37
N PRO A 13 4.13 -28.10 51.81
CA PRO A 13 3.80 -29.24 50.96
C PRO A 13 2.34 -29.09 50.54
N GLY A 14 2.16 -28.66 49.30
CA GLY A 14 0.88 -28.58 48.63
C GLY A 14 0.62 -29.91 47.95
N THR A 15 -0.63 -30.32 47.96
CA THR A 15 -1.05 -31.54 47.28
C THR A 15 -0.84 -31.39 45.77
N SER A 16 -0.81 -32.49 45.03
CA SER A 16 -0.75 -32.50 43.57
C SER A 16 -1.90 -31.71 42.90
N LEU A 17 -2.99 -31.43 43.63
CA LEU A 17 -4.08 -30.54 43.24
C LEU A 17 -3.68 -29.06 43.24
N ASN A 18 -2.78 -28.63 44.13
CA ASN A 18 -2.35 -27.23 44.25
C ASN A 18 -1.20 -26.88 43.30
N PHE A 19 -0.36 -27.87 42.95
CA PHE A 19 0.82 -27.67 42.11
C PHE A 19 0.73 -28.34 40.73
N SER A 20 -0.43 -28.93 40.40
CA SER A 20 -0.73 -29.58 39.12
C SER A 20 0.38 -30.51 38.61
N THR A 21 1.03 -31.24 39.52
CA THR A 21 2.08 -32.23 39.20
C THR A 21 1.51 -33.65 39.15
N GLY A 22 1.97 -34.51 38.23
CA GLY A 22 1.52 -35.90 38.10
C GLY A 22 0.66 -36.15 36.85
N GLN A 23 -0.40 -36.96 36.96
CA GLN A 23 -1.31 -37.31 35.84
C GLN A 23 -2.04 -36.11 35.20
N TRP A 24 -1.90 -34.90 35.75
CA TRP A 24 -2.31 -33.66 35.10
C TRP A 24 -1.67 -33.47 33.72
N ARG A 25 -0.42 -33.91 33.49
CA ARG A 25 0.19 -33.94 32.14
C ARG A 25 -0.51 -34.92 31.17
N GLN A 26 -1.22 -35.91 31.71
CA GLN A 26 -1.97 -36.91 30.93
C GLN A 26 -3.42 -36.46 30.68
N LEU A 27 -4.03 -35.74 31.64
CA LEU A 27 -5.40 -35.22 31.56
C LEU A 27 -5.51 -33.85 30.87
N PHE A 28 -4.52 -32.98 31.08
CA PHE A 28 -4.42 -31.66 30.46
C PHE A 28 -3.16 -31.65 29.60
N ARG A 29 -3.34 -32.00 28.33
CA ARG A 29 -2.28 -31.82 27.34
C ARG A 29 -2.28 -30.35 26.93
N PRO A 30 -1.14 -29.66 26.95
CA PRO A 30 -1.06 -28.35 26.32
C PRO A 30 -1.43 -28.53 24.85
N GLU A 31 -2.58 -28.01 24.48
CA GLU A 31 -2.99 -27.94 23.09
C GLU A 31 -2.40 -26.65 22.52
N HIS A 32 -1.61 -26.78 21.46
CA HIS A 32 -1.12 -25.61 20.75
C HIS A 32 -2.28 -24.98 19.98
N SER A 33 -2.93 -24.00 20.61
CA SER A 33 -3.93 -23.18 19.93
C SER A 33 -3.20 -22.20 19.01
N TYR A 34 -3.31 -22.43 17.70
CA TYR A 34 -2.84 -21.48 16.70
C TYR A 34 -3.73 -20.23 16.76
N GLN A 35 -3.22 -19.20 17.42
CA GLN A 35 -3.81 -17.86 17.33
C GLN A 35 -3.21 -17.13 16.15
N THR A 36 -4.06 -16.43 15.39
CA THR A 36 -3.63 -15.57 14.30
C THR A 36 -2.66 -14.51 14.82
N ALA A 37 -1.43 -14.53 14.31
CA ALA A 37 -0.47 -13.48 14.60
C ALA A 37 -1.06 -12.11 14.16
N PRO A 38 -0.86 -11.03 14.94
CA PRO A 38 -1.46 -9.73 14.62
C PRO A 38 -0.98 -9.19 13.26
N CYS A 39 0.27 -9.50 12.88
CA CYS A 39 0.80 -9.16 11.56
C CYS A 39 0.10 -9.90 10.42
N HIS A 40 -0.32 -11.16 10.62
CA HIS A 40 -1.15 -11.90 9.66
C HIS A 40 -2.56 -11.31 9.58
N GLY A 41 -3.21 -11.12 10.74
CA GLY A 41 -4.59 -10.61 10.81
C GLY A 41 -4.76 -9.16 10.32
N SER A 42 -3.69 -8.37 10.26
CA SER A 42 -3.70 -7.00 9.74
C SER A 42 -3.27 -6.89 8.27
N CYS A 43 -2.76 -7.97 7.66
CA CYS A 43 -2.31 -7.95 6.28
C CYS A 43 -3.53 -8.02 5.34
N PRO A 44 -3.82 -6.97 4.53
CA PRO A 44 -4.97 -6.98 3.64
C PRO A 44 -4.85 -8.00 2.51
N ALA A 45 -3.63 -8.38 2.14
CA ALA A 45 -3.36 -9.42 1.15
C ALA A 45 -3.53 -10.84 1.72
N GLY A 46 -3.67 -10.98 3.05
CA GLY A 46 -3.77 -12.28 3.71
C GLY A 46 -2.44 -13.02 3.87
N GLU A 47 -1.30 -12.36 3.67
CA GLU A 47 0.01 -12.98 3.87
C GLU A 47 0.21 -13.40 5.32
N ASP A 48 0.97 -14.48 5.53
CA ASP A 48 1.39 -14.96 6.84
C ASP A 48 2.89 -14.68 7.09
N PRO A 49 3.23 -13.50 7.66
CA PRO A 49 4.60 -13.18 8.07
C PRO A 49 5.22 -14.19 9.01
N GLN A 50 4.43 -14.81 9.91
CA GLN A 50 4.98 -15.78 10.84
C GLN A 50 5.52 -17.00 10.09
N ALA A 51 4.75 -17.52 9.13
CA ALA A 51 5.13 -18.69 8.33
C ALA A 51 6.36 -18.43 7.47
N TYR A 52 6.37 -17.35 6.66
CA TYR A 52 7.51 -17.12 5.78
C TYR A 52 8.77 -16.67 6.54
N LEU A 53 8.65 -15.95 7.66
CA LEU A 53 9.82 -15.61 8.49
C LEU A 53 10.44 -16.85 9.14
N ALA A 54 9.63 -17.83 9.55
CA ALA A 54 10.15 -19.11 10.03
C ALA A 54 10.94 -19.85 8.93
N HIS A 55 10.47 -19.82 7.68
CA HIS A 55 11.22 -20.36 6.55
C HIS A 55 12.52 -19.61 6.27
N VAL A 56 12.51 -18.28 6.36
CA VAL A 56 13.72 -17.45 6.24
C VAL A 56 14.75 -17.79 7.32
N GLN A 57 14.30 -17.99 8.57
CA GLN A 57 15.18 -18.36 9.68
C GLN A 57 15.88 -19.72 9.47
N LEU A 58 15.21 -20.64 8.78
CA LEU A 58 15.76 -21.95 8.40
C LEU A 58 16.59 -21.92 7.11
N GLY A 59 16.74 -20.76 6.45
CA GLY A 59 17.43 -20.62 5.16
C GLY A 59 16.63 -21.11 3.96
N HIS A 60 15.34 -21.42 4.12
CA HIS A 60 14.46 -21.92 3.06
C HIS A 60 13.80 -20.77 2.28
N TYR A 61 14.61 -19.93 1.61
CA TYR A 61 14.11 -18.69 0.98
C TYR A 61 13.06 -18.93 -0.11
N LYS A 62 13.24 -19.95 -0.97
CA LYS A 62 12.24 -20.27 -2.00
C LYS A 62 10.88 -20.64 -1.38
N LYS A 63 10.89 -21.42 -0.31
CA LYS A 63 9.67 -21.83 0.40
C LYS A 63 9.01 -20.66 1.14
N ALA A 64 9.81 -19.74 1.67
CA ALA A 64 9.32 -18.49 2.24
C ALA A 64 8.60 -17.65 1.18
N TRP A 65 9.19 -17.51 -0.01
CA TRP A 65 8.57 -16.82 -1.13
C TRP A 65 7.31 -17.52 -1.63
N GLU A 66 7.31 -18.86 -1.78
CA GLU A 66 6.13 -19.67 -2.15
C GLU A 66 4.96 -19.43 -1.18
N THR A 67 5.24 -19.23 0.10
CA THR A 67 4.25 -18.90 1.13
C THR A 67 3.62 -17.53 0.90
N ILE A 68 4.40 -16.54 0.47
CA ILE A 68 3.90 -15.19 0.15
C ILE A 68 3.05 -15.23 -1.13
N VAL A 69 3.58 -15.83 -2.20
CA VAL A 69 2.89 -15.86 -3.49
C VAL A 69 1.66 -16.73 -3.51
N ASP A 70 1.44 -17.57 -2.49
CA ASP A 70 0.16 -18.25 -2.33
C ASP A 70 -1.02 -17.27 -2.27
N VAL A 71 -0.82 -16.07 -1.72
CA VAL A 71 -1.88 -15.05 -1.58
C VAL A 71 -1.57 -13.74 -2.30
N ASN A 72 -0.29 -13.33 -2.37
CA ASN A 72 0.15 -12.10 -3.00
C ASN A 72 1.10 -12.38 -4.19
N PRO A 73 0.67 -12.18 -5.44
CA PRO A 73 1.50 -12.52 -6.61
C PRO A 73 2.70 -11.61 -6.86
N ILE A 74 2.78 -10.44 -6.21
CA ILE A 74 3.74 -9.38 -6.54
C ILE A 74 4.56 -8.89 -5.32
N PRO A 75 5.22 -9.79 -4.57
CA PRO A 75 5.94 -9.46 -3.33
C PRO A 75 7.11 -8.46 -3.51
N ALA A 76 7.78 -8.41 -4.66
CA ALA A 76 8.87 -7.47 -4.88
C ALA A 76 8.35 -6.02 -4.98
N ILE A 77 7.14 -5.82 -5.51
CA ILE A 77 6.44 -4.55 -5.57
C ILE A 77 5.89 -4.20 -4.19
N THR A 78 5.10 -5.08 -3.56
CA THR A 78 4.45 -4.79 -2.27
C THR A 78 5.47 -4.56 -1.15
N GLY A 79 6.57 -5.29 -1.12
CA GLY A 79 7.69 -5.06 -0.19
C GLY A 79 8.35 -3.67 -0.32
N ARG A 80 8.06 -2.90 -1.37
CA ARG A 80 8.55 -1.53 -1.56
C ARG A 80 7.51 -0.45 -1.28
N VAL A 81 6.25 -0.71 -1.67
CA VAL A 81 5.22 0.34 -1.78
C VAL A 81 4.06 0.18 -0.81
N CYS A 82 3.91 -0.99 -0.18
CA CYS A 82 2.89 -1.25 0.83
C CYS A 82 3.08 -0.28 2.03
N PRO A 83 2.00 0.15 2.70
CA PRO A 83 2.11 0.92 3.95
C PRO A 83 2.50 0.07 5.18
N HIS A 84 2.68 -1.24 5.01
CA HIS A 84 3.14 -2.20 6.02
C HIS A 84 2.32 -2.18 7.35
N PRO A 85 0.97 -2.29 7.29
CA PRO A 85 0.14 -2.29 8.50
C PRO A 85 0.51 -3.42 9.48
N CYS A 86 1.05 -4.51 8.94
CA CYS A 86 1.58 -5.65 9.70
C CYS A 86 2.68 -5.27 10.69
N GLU A 87 3.50 -4.26 10.39
CA GLU A 87 4.56 -3.78 11.28
C GLU A 87 3.99 -2.89 12.40
N ALA A 88 2.96 -2.10 12.11
CA ALA A 88 2.32 -1.20 13.10
C ALA A 88 1.66 -1.97 14.27
N VAL A 89 1.18 -3.18 14.02
CA VAL A 89 0.55 -4.05 15.02
C VAL A 89 1.49 -5.16 15.53
N CYS A 90 2.77 -5.13 15.18
CA CYS A 90 3.72 -6.16 15.57
C CYS A 90 3.89 -6.22 17.10
N ASN A 91 3.70 -7.39 17.72
CA ASN A 91 3.89 -7.60 19.17
C ASN A 91 5.29 -7.21 19.66
N ARG A 92 6.30 -7.27 18.78
CA ARG A 92 7.69 -6.96 19.13
C ARG A 92 7.89 -5.49 19.53
N LYS A 93 7.01 -4.58 19.08
CA LYS A 93 7.06 -3.15 19.45
C LYS A 93 6.95 -2.91 20.95
N GLU A 94 6.36 -3.85 21.70
CA GLU A 94 6.25 -3.78 23.17
C GLU A 94 7.56 -4.10 23.88
N TYR A 95 8.56 -4.63 23.16
CA TYR A 95 9.87 -4.99 23.69
C TYR A 95 10.96 -4.05 23.19
N ASP A 96 11.12 -3.93 21.88
CA ASP A 96 12.13 -3.08 21.24
C ASP A 96 11.55 -2.33 20.02
N SER A 97 11.53 -2.96 18.86
CA SER A 97 11.08 -2.38 17.60
C SER A 97 10.29 -3.41 16.80
N PRO A 98 9.29 -3.00 16.00
CA PRO A 98 8.64 -3.89 15.04
C PRO A 98 9.66 -4.63 14.16
N LEU A 99 9.30 -5.85 13.75
CA LEU A 99 10.05 -6.52 12.70
C LEU A 99 9.91 -5.75 11.40
N VAL A 100 10.99 -5.69 10.62
CA VAL A 100 11.01 -5.07 9.29
C VAL A 100 10.51 -6.08 8.25
N ILE A 101 9.26 -6.48 8.41
CA ILE A 101 8.54 -7.48 7.62
C ILE A 101 8.65 -7.17 6.13
N HIS A 102 8.45 -5.91 5.74
CA HIS A 102 8.48 -5.51 4.34
C HIS A 102 9.86 -5.65 3.68
N ALA A 103 10.94 -5.46 4.44
CA ALA A 103 12.29 -5.63 3.92
C ALA A 103 12.59 -7.09 3.60
N VAL A 104 12.03 -8.02 4.40
CA VAL A 104 12.12 -9.45 4.13
C VAL A 104 11.28 -9.82 2.90
N GLU A 105 10.05 -9.31 2.81
CA GLU A 105 9.19 -9.49 1.63
C GLU A 105 9.89 -9.00 0.36
N ARG A 106 10.46 -7.79 0.41
CA ARG A 106 11.28 -7.20 -0.66
C ARG A 106 12.46 -8.09 -1.04
N PHE A 107 13.23 -8.57 -0.05
CA PHE A 107 14.38 -9.45 -0.28
C PHE A 107 13.97 -10.75 -0.97
N LEU A 108 12.89 -11.39 -0.51
CA LEU A 108 12.38 -12.63 -1.10
C LEU A 108 11.87 -12.42 -2.53
N GLY A 109 11.18 -11.31 -2.79
CA GLY A 109 10.77 -10.93 -4.14
C GLY A 109 11.95 -10.70 -5.08
N ASP A 110 12.98 -9.99 -4.62
CA ASP A 110 14.21 -9.73 -5.37
C ASP A 110 14.97 -11.02 -5.70
N GLU A 111 15.12 -11.93 -4.72
CA GLU A 111 15.75 -13.24 -4.94
C GLU A 111 14.92 -14.12 -5.88
N ALA A 112 13.58 -14.05 -5.83
CA ALA A 112 12.73 -14.79 -6.74
C ALA A 112 12.90 -14.35 -8.20
N ILE A 113 13.06 -13.04 -8.44
CA ILE A 113 13.37 -12.48 -9.77
C ILE A 113 14.75 -12.94 -10.21
N LYS A 114 15.77 -12.75 -9.36
CA LYS A 114 17.17 -13.07 -9.66
C LYS A 114 17.40 -14.54 -9.97
N ASN A 115 16.77 -15.44 -9.21
CA ASN A 115 16.92 -16.88 -9.37
C ASN A 115 15.84 -17.50 -10.28
N ASN A 116 14.98 -16.68 -10.90
CA ASN A 116 13.88 -17.10 -11.76
C ASN A 116 13.02 -18.22 -11.13
N TRP A 117 12.61 -18.05 -9.87
CA TRP A 117 11.76 -19.04 -9.20
C TRP A 117 10.40 -19.14 -9.90
N ALA A 118 10.00 -20.35 -10.27
CA ALA A 118 8.69 -20.59 -10.88
C ALA A 118 7.58 -20.40 -9.84
N TYR A 119 6.48 -19.75 -10.23
CA TYR A 119 5.29 -19.69 -9.37
C TYR A 119 4.73 -21.09 -9.12
N PRO A 120 4.24 -21.38 -7.91
CA PRO A 120 3.67 -22.68 -7.55
C PRO A 120 2.23 -22.82 -8.11
N VAL A 121 2.08 -22.67 -9.43
CA VAL A 121 0.80 -22.83 -10.14
C VAL A 121 0.87 -24.03 -11.06
N LYS A 122 -0.27 -24.74 -11.20
CA LYS A 122 -0.39 -25.84 -12.15
C LYS A 122 -0.70 -25.27 -13.55
N PRO A 123 -0.25 -25.92 -14.63
CA PRO A 123 -0.69 -25.57 -15.97
C PRO A 123 -2.21 -25.59 -16.08
N VAL A 124 -2.78 -24.62 -16.79
CA VAL A 124 -4.21 -24.51 -17.03
C VAL A 124 -4.56 -25.25 -18.31
N ASP A 125 -5.69 -25.98 -18.31
CA ASP A 125 -6.19 -26.67 -19.50
C ASP A 125 -6.53 -25.65 -20.61
N PRO A 126 -6.09 -25.84 -21.86
CA PRO A 126 -6.45 -24.96 -22.97
C PRO A 126 -7.97 -24.78 -23.18
N SER A 127 -8.76 -25.79 -22.81
CA SER A 127 -10.23 -25.79 -22.88
C SER A 127 -10.93 -25.16 -21.66
N ALA A 128 -10.16 -24.74 -20.65
CA ALA A 128 -10.73 -24.09 -19.47
C ALA A 128 -11.46 -22.78 -19.83
N PRO A 129 -12.53 -22.40 -19.10
CA PRO A 129 -13.25 -21.17 -19.36
C PRO A 129 -12.33 -19.94 -19.27
N GLU A 130 -12.52 -19.02 -20.21
CA GLU A 130 -11.82 -17.74 -20.26
C GLU A 130 -12.58 -16.68 -19.46
N ILE A 131 -11.89 -15.93 -18.61
CA ILE A 131 -12.47 -14.84 -17.81
C ILE A 131 -11.86 -13.52 -18.26
N ALA A 132 -12.72 -12.54 -18.58
CA ALA A 132 -12.26 -11.22 -18.98
C ALA A 132 -11.90 -10.37 -17.76
N ILE A 133 -10.79 -9.65 -17.85
CA ILE A 133 -10.28 -8.73 -16.84
C ILE A 133 -10.02 -7.40 -17.54
N VAL A 134 -10.66 -6.34 -17.09
CA VAL A 134 -10.43 -4.99 -17.62
C VAL A 134 -9.59 -4.19 -16.63
N GLY A 135 -8.36 -3.85 -17.04
CA GLY A 135 -7.34 -3.18 -16.24
C GLY A 135 -6.23 -4.14 -15.79
N ALA A 136 -5.00 -3.85 -16.20
CA ALA A 136 -3.76 -4.53 -15.85
C ALA A 136 -3.01 -3.85 -14.70
N GLY A 137 -3.73 -3.17 -13.81
CA GLY A 137 -3.22 -2.71 -12.51
C GLY A 137 -3.09 -3.84 -11.48
N PRO A 138 -2.68 -3.54 -10.23
CA PRO A 138 -2.47 -4.55 -9.19
C PRO A 138 -3.66 -5.48 -8.97
N ALA A 139 -4.88 -4.93 -9.01
CA ALA A 139 -6.11 -5.69 -8.84
C ALA A 139 -6.32 -6.70 -9.97
N GLY A 140 -6.15 -6.29 -11.24
CA GLY A 140 -6.33 -7.18 -12.39
C GLY A 140 -5.23 -8.24 -12.49
N ILE A 141 -3.98 -7.88 -12.20
CA ILE A 141 -2.86 -8.83 -12.14
C ILE A 141 -3.10 -9.87 -11.03
N SER A 142 -3.57 -9.44 -9.87
CA SER A 142 -3.94 -10.34 -8.77
C SER A 142 -5.11 -11.25 -9.15
N ALA A 143 -6.17 -10.70 -9.75
CA ALA A 143 -7.30 -11.48 -10.24
C ALA A 143 -6.86 -12.54 -11.26
N ALA A 144 -6.02 -12.17 -12.22
CA ALA A 144 -5.49 -13.10 -13.22
C ALA A 144 -4.72 -14.25 -12.56
N TYR A 145 -3.78 -13.93 -11.67
CA TYR A 145 -3.02 -14.95 -10.94
C TYR A 145 -3.91 -15.93 -10.17
N HIS A 146 -4.91 -15.40 -9.46
CA HIS A 146 -5.84 -16.21 -8.66
C HIS A 146 -6.81 -17.03 -9.51
N LEU A 147 -7.12 -16.61 -10.74
CA LEU A 147 -7.89 -17.38 -11.71
C LEU A 147 -7.07 -18.55 -12.26
N ILE A 148 -5.80 -18.33 -12.61
CA ILE A 148 -4.87 -19.37 -13.04
C ILE A 148 -4.73 -20.45 -11.95
N LYS A 149 -4.53 -20.04 -10.69
CA LYS A 149 -4.49 -20.98 -9.54
C LYS A 149 -5.73 -21.85 -9.41
N ARG A 150 -6.89 -21.35 -9.86
CA ARG A 150 -8.18 -22.05 -9.81
C ARG A 150 -8.48 -22.83 -11.09
N GLY A 151 -7.57 -22.84 -12.08
CA GLY A 151 -7.73 -23.56 -13.33
C GLY A 151 -8.55 -22.83 -14.39
N TYR A 152 -8.75 -21.51 -14.26
CA TYR A 152 -9.38 -20.68 -15.28
C TYR A 152 -8.32 -19.97 -16.11
N ARG A 153 -8.67 -19.59 -17.35
CA ARG A 153 -7.82 -18.75 -18.20
C ARG A 153 -8.20 -17.28 -17.99
N ALA A 154 -7.22 -16.39 -18.01
CA ALA A 154 -7.40 -14.97 -17.74
C ALA A 154 -7.05 -14.12 -18.97
N ILE A 155 -8.03 -13.38 -19.49
CA ILE A 155 -7.88 -12.49 -20.64
C ILE A 155 -7.91 -11.05 -20.15
N ILE A 156 -6.76 -10.40 -20.13
CA ILE A 156 -6.60 -9.04 -19.62
C ILE A 156 -6.66 -8.04 -20.78
N PHE A 157 -7.43 -6.96 -20.60
CA PHE A 157 -7.49 -5.82 -21.50
C PHE A 157 -7.05 -4.57 -20.74
N ASP A 158 -6.16 -3.76 -21.29
CA ASP A 158 -5.75 -2.47 -20.68
C ASP A 158 -5.57 -1.40 -21.75
N GLU A 159 -5.89 -0.15 -21.43
CA GLU A 159 -5.73 0.98 -22.34
C GLU A 159 -4.27 1.37 -22.59
N HIS A 160 -3.37 1.00 -21.68
CA HIS A 160 -1.94 1.30 -21.74
C HIS A 160 -1.18 0.23 -22.53
N PRO A 161 -0.01 0.58 -23.12
CA PRO A 161 0.85 -0.38 -23.81
C PRO A 161 1.49 -1.41 -22.88
N GLU A 162 1.59 -1.10 -21.58
CA GLU A 162 2.28 -1.93 -20.60
C GLU A 162 1.44 -2.09 -19.33
N SER A 163 1.57 -3.23 -18.66
CA SER A 163 0.88 -3.52 -17.40
C SER A 163 1.47 -2.73 -16.22
N GLY A 164 0.69 -2.64 -15.14
CA GLY A 164 1.08 -2.04 -13.87
C GLY A 164 0.13 -0.93 -13.39
N GLY A 165 -0.71 -0.38 -14.27
CA GLY A 165 -1.66 0.68 -13.92
C GLY A 165 -0.98 1.84 -13.17
N THR A 166 -1.55 2.28 -12.04
CA THR A 166 -0.99 3.38 -11.22
C THR A 166 0.45 3.15 -10.75
N LEU A 167 0.89 1.89 -10.55
CA LEU A 167 2.28 1.59 -10.22
C LEU A 167 3.25 2.05 -11.32
N ARG A 168 2.81 1.91 -12.58
CA ARG A 168 3.56 2.38 -13.75
C ARG A 168 3.34 3.86 -13.99
N THR A 169 2.08 4.31 -13.95
CA THR A 169 1.73 5.62 -14.50
C THR A 169 1.95 6.77 -13.53
N ALA A 170 1.81 6.59 -12.22
CA ALA A 170 1.87 7.71 -11.27
C ALA A 170 2.91 7.52 -10.15
N LEU A 171 3.25 6.28 -9.81
CA LEU A 171 4.18 6.03 -8.72
C LEU A 171 5.63 6.37 -9.15
N PRO A 172 6.36 7.16 -8.34
CA PRO A 172 7.72 7.57 -8.70
C PRO A 172 8.75 6.43 -8.80
N PRO A 173 9.66 6.46 -9.79
CA PRO A 173 10.69 5.42 -9.95
C PRO A 173 11.65 5.25 -8.77
N TYR A 174 11.84 6.29 -7.96
CA TYR A 174 12.69 6.20 -6.76
C TYR A 174 12.04 5.37 -5.65
N ARG A 175 10.71 5.21 -5.64
CA ARG A 175 9.97 4.32 -4.75
C ARG A 175 9.86 2.91 -5.35
N LEU A 176 9.59 2.84 -6.65
CA LEU A 176 9.42 1.60 -7.38
C LEU A 176 10.21 1.62 -8.71
N PRO A 177 11.40 1.02 -8.76
CA PRO A 177 12.22 0.99 -9.97
C PRO A 177 11.49 0.32 -11.14
N ARG A 178 11.60 0.91 -12.34
CA ARG A 178 10.90 0.43 -13.55
C ARG A 178 11.33 -0.97 -13.95
N SER A 179 12.65 -1.23 -13.96
CA SER A 179 13.19 -2.55 -14.28
C SER A 179 12.66 -3.66 -13.37
N LEU A 180 12.45 -3.36 -12.09
CA LEU A 180 11.88 -4.30 -11.13
C LEU A 180 10.38 -4.53 -11.38
N LEU A 181 9.63 -3.45 -11.59
CA LEU A 181 8.21 -3.52 -11.93
C LEU A 181 8.01 -4.40 -13.18
N ASP A 182 8.79 -4.16 -14.23
CA ASP A 182 8.73 -4.92 -15.47
C ASP A 182 9.09 -6.40 -15.24
N ALA A 183 10.16 -6.66 -14.49
CA ALA A 183 10.60 -8.03 -14.20
C ALA A 183 9.54 -8.83 -13.42
N GLU A 184 8.92 -8.23 -12.41
CA GLU A 184 7.91 -8.93 -11.61
C GLU A 184 6.60 -9.15 -12.38
N LEU A 185 6.07 -8.10 -13.02
CA LEU A 185 4.83 -8.22 -13.79
C LEU A 185 4.97 -9.17 -14.96
N LYS A 186 6.13 -9.18 -15.64
CA LYS A 186 6.40 -10.14 -16.72
C LYS A 186 6.35 -11.58 -16.23
N ARG A 187 6.87 -11.89 -15.04
CA ARG A 187 6.83 -13.26 -14.48
C ARG A 187 5.41 -13.73 -14.21
N VAL A 188 4.54 -12.84 -13.74
CA VAL A 188 3.10 -13.18 -13.55
C VAL A 188 2.41 -13.32 -14.90
N LEU A 189 2.60 -12.36 -15.82
CA LEU A 189 1.96 -12.38 -17.14
C LEU A 189 2.43 -13.53 -18.04
N SER A 190 3.62 -14.10 -17.79
CA SER A 190 4.13 -15.26 -18.51
C SER A 190 3.55 -16.60 -18.05
N LEU A 191 2.65 -16.60 -17.05
CA LEU A 191 1.99 -17.83 -16.63
C LEU A 191 1.05 -18.34 -17.71
N ASP A 192 1.12 -19.65 -17.96
CA ASP A 192 0.27 -20.32 -18.95
C ASP A 192 -1.21 -20.10 -18.62
N GLY A 193 -1.96 -19.60 -19.60
CA GLY A 193 -3.37 -19.28 -19.46
C GLY A 193 -3.67 -17.80 -19.24
N ILE A 194 -2.66 -16.93 -19.10
CA ILE A 194 -2.82 -15.48 -19.11
C ILE A 194 -2.57 -14.92 -20.51
N THR A 195 -3.53 -14.17 -21.03
CA THR A 195 -3.39 -13.39 -22.28
C THR A 195 -3.51 -11.92 -21.96
N PHE A 196 -2.53 -11.11 -22.34
CA PHE A 196 -2.55 -9.66 -22.16
C PHE A 196 -2.78 -8.95 -23.50
N ASN A 197 -3.86 -8.16 -23.57
CA ASN A 197 -4.25 -7.34 -24.72
C ASN A 197 -4.04 -5.86 -24.36
N PRO A 198 -2.84 -5.31 -24.61
CA PRO A 198 -2.56 -3.89 -24.36
C PRO A 198 -3.32 -3.00 -25.34
N GLN A 199 -3.32 -1.69 -25.06
CA GLN A 199 -3.92 -0.64 -25.91
C GLN A 199 -5.40 -0.86 -26.25
N THR A 200 -6.12 -1.62 -25.43
CA THR A 200 -7.54 -1.95 -25.61
C THR A 200 -8.35 -1.31 -24.48
N ARG A 201 -9.08 -0.25 -24.81
CA ARG A 201 -9.82 0.58 -23.86
C ARG A 201 -11.30 0.26 -23.86
N LEU A 202 -11.84 -0.05 -22.68
CA LEU A 202 -13.29 -0.21 -22.47
C LEU A 202 -14.03 1.11 -22.79
N GLY A 203 -15.09 1.02 -23.56
CA GLY A 203 -15.90 2.14 -24.04
C GLY A 203 -15.34 2.84 -25.30
N ARG A 204 -14.17 2.44 -25.80
CA ARG A 204 -13.65 2.89 -27.11
C ARG A 204 -13.44 1.73 -28.07
N ASP A 205 -12.72 0.71 -27.62
CA ASP A 205 -12.28 -0.42 -28.46
C ASP A 205 -13.08 -1.70 -28.17
N ILE A 206 -13.60 -1.84 -26.94
CA ILE A 206 -14.45 -2.94 -26.50
C ILE A 206 -15.63 -2.39 -25.68
N ASP A 207 -16.80 -3.02 -25.78
CA ASP A 207 -17.96 -2.71 -24.95
C ASP A 207 -18.15 -3.72 -23.81
N ILE A 208 -18.78 -3.29 -22.71
CA ILE A 208 -19.02 -4.16 -21.57
C ILE A 208 -20.02 -5.28 -21.89
N HIS A 209 -21.02 -5.02 -22.74
CA HIS A 209 -22.01 -6.01 -23.14
C HIS A 209 -21.38 -7.11 -24.00
N ASP A 210 -20.51 -6.75 -24.95
CA ASP A 210 -19.76 -7.72 -25.76
C ASP A 210 -18.91 -8.65 -24.90
N LEU A 211 -18.27 -8.11 -23.84
CA LEU A 211 -17.51 -8.92 -22.89
C LEU A 211 -18.40 -9.87 -22.09
N GLN A 212 -19.58 -9.43 -21.68
CA GLN A 212 -20.53 -10.27 -20.93
C GLN A 212 -21.14 -11.38 -21.78
N GLU A 213 -21.31 -11.16 -23.09
CA GLU A 213 -21.78 -12.20 -24.01
C GLU A 213 -20.68 -13.22 -24.33
N LYS A 214 -19.42 -12.77 -24.49
CA LYS A 214 -18.30 -13.62 -24.88
C LYS A 214 -17.69 -14.41 -23.73
N TYR A 215 -17.68 -13.85 -22.53
CA TYR A 215 -16.99 -14.43 -21.37
C TYR A 215 -17.98 -14.75 -20.24
N PRO A 216 -17.87 -15.91 -19.58
CA PRO A 216 -18.73 -16.29 -18.46
C PRO A 216 -18.62 -15.36 -17.23
N ALA A 217 -17.54 -14.59 -17.11
CA ALA A 217 -17.44 -13.53 -16.12
C ALA A 217 -16.49 -12.41 -16.58
N VAL A 218 -16.72 -11.21 -16.04
CA VAL A 218 -15.91 -10.02 -16.28
C VAL A 218 -15.50 -9.42 -14.94
N PHE A 219 -14.20 -9.16 -14.75
CA PHE A 219 -13.65 -8.43 -13.61
C PHE A 219 -13.24 -7.02 -14.03
N LEU A 220 -13.73 -6.00 -13.32
CA LEU A 220 -13.39 -4.60 -13.59
C LEU A 220 -12.38 -4.07 -12.56
N GLY A 221 -11.13 -3.91 -13.00
CA GLY A 221 -9.99 -3.42 -12.24
C GLY A 221 -9.42 -2.09 -12.77
N LEU A 222 -10.29 -1.21 -13.28
CA LEU A 222 -9.94 0.05 -13.96
C LEU A 222 -9.24 1.09 -13.06
N GLY A 223 -9.48 1.01 -11.75
CA GLY A 223 -9.01 2.00 -10.78
C GLY A 223 -9.71 3.36 -10.88
N ALA A 224 -9.34 4.29 -10.00
CA ALA A 224 -9.85 5.66 -10.00
C ALA A 224 -8.92 6.56 -10.82
N GLN A 225 -9.25 6.78 -12.09
CA GLN A 225 -8.39 7.51 -13.04
C GLN A 225 -8.62 9.03 -13.03
N HIS A 226 -9.70 9.51 -12.40
CA HIS A 226 -10.05 10.93 -12.38
C HIS A 226 -9.61 11.61 -11.09
N SER A 227 -9.17 12.86 -11.25
CA SER A 227 -8.82 13.73 -10.12
C SER A 227 -10.06 14.40 -9.52
N ILE A 228 -9.99 14.71 -8.24
CA ILE A 228 -11.02 15.51 -7.57
C ILE A 228 -10.86 16.96 -8.04
N GLU A 229 -11.96 17.56 -8.51
CA GLU A 229 -12.00 18.99 -8.83
C GLU A 229 -11.83 19.83 -7.56
N TRP A 230 -11.09 20.92 -7.66
CA TRP A 230 -10.81 21.80 -6.53
C TRP A 230 -11.10 23.25 -6.89
N SER A 231 -11.81 23.93 -5.99
CA SER A 231 -12.05 25.37 -6.05
C SER A 231 -12.16 25.94 -4.63
N ILE A 232 -12.07 27.26 -4.52
CA ILE A 232 -12.41 27.97 -3.30
C ILE A 232 -13.42 29.07 -3.62
N ASP A 233 -14.58 29.02 -2.95
CA ASP A 233 -15.72 29.91 -3.26
C ASP A 233 -16.06 29.96 -4.76
N GLY A 234 -15.92 28.82 -5.46
CA GLY A 234 -16.14 28.69 -6.90
C GLY A 234 -14.99 29.20 -7.79
N VAL A 235 -13.93 29.76 -7.21
CA VAL A 235 -12.76 30.25 -7.95
C VAL A 235 -11.76 29.12 -8.20
N VAL A 236 -11.39 28.95 -9.46
CA VAL A 236 -10.34 28.02 -9.92
C VAL A 236 -9.21 28.84 -10.54
N PRO A 237 -8.01 28.86 -9.94
CA PRO A 237 -6.91 29.63 -10.50
C PRO A 237 -6.31 28.90 -11.73
N LYS A 238 -5.78 29.67 -12.68
CA LYS A 238 -5.29 29.13 -13.96
C LYS A 238 -4.05 28.26 -13.84
N ASP A 239 -3.27 28.50 -12.79
CA ASP A 239 -2.07 27.73 -12.41
C ASP A 239 -2.40 26.56 -11.47
N LEU A 240 -3.68 26.21 -11.30
CA LEU A 240 -4.08 24.97 -10.64
C LEU A 240 -3.69 23.76 -11.51
N HIS A 241 -3.02 22.80 -10.88
CA HIS A 241 -2.70 21.52 -11.49
C HIS A 241 -3.25 20.39 -10.61
N SER A 242 -3.84 19.37 -11.24
CA SER A 242 -4.06 18.10 -10.56
C SER A 242 -2.72 17.48 -10.22
N GLY A 243 -2.50 17.14 -8.95
CA GLY A 243 -1.30 16.42 -8.52
C GLY A 243 -1.18 15.05 -9.16
N PHE A 244 -2.28 14.35 -9.39
CA PHE A 244 -2.27 13.02 -10.01
C PHE A 244 -1.88 13.07 -11.49
N GLU A 245 -2.50 13.98 -12.26
CA GLU A 245 -2.15 14.16 -13.68
C GLU A 245 -0.72 14.70 -13.85
N LEU A 246 -0.28 15.58 -12.94
CA LEU A 246 1.09 16.08 -12.97
C LEU A 246 2.11 14.99 -12.62
N LEU A 247 1.82 14.09 -11.67
CA LEU A 247 2.64 12.90 -11.41
C LEU A 247 2.71 12.02 -12.66
N LYS A 248 1.57 11.76 -13.31
CA LYS A 248 1.53 10.95 -14.54
C LYS A 248 2.40 11.53 -15.63
N LYS A 249 2.25 12.83 -15.88
CA LYS A 249 3.09 13.55 -16.85
C LYS A 249 4.57 13.50 -16.48
N TRP A 250 4.89 13.69 -15.20
CA TRP A 250 6.29 13.64 -14.75
C TRP A 250 6.90 12.25 -14.94
N VAL A 251 6.16 11.20 -14.61
CA VAL A 251 6.60 9.82 -14.81
C VAL A 251 6.85 9.51 -16.28
N ASP A 252 5.97 9.98 -17.16
CA ASP A 252 6.02 9.71 -18.60
C ASP A 252 7.16 10.47 -19.30
N ILE A 253 7.24 11.80 -19.11
CA ILE A 253 8.16 12.66 -19.87
C ILE A 253 9.27 13.31 -19.02
N GLY A 254 9.33 13.03 -17.71
CA GLY A 254 10.35 13.55 -16.80
C GLY A 254 10.24 15.05 -16.49
N LYS A 255 9.11 15.69 -16.79
CA LYS A 255 8.96 17.16 -16.69
C LYS A 255 7.78 17.57 -15.82
N VAL A 256 8.04 18.54 -14.94
CA VAL A 256 7.05 19.31 -14.18
C VAL A 256 7.31 20.81 -14.37
N PRO A 257 6.31 21.68 -14.16
CA PRO A 257 6.54 23.11 -13.99
C PRO A 257 7.55 23.37 -12.86
N THR A 258 8.41 24.37 -13.04
CA THR A 258 9.42 24.76 -12.04
C THR A 258 9.16 26.20 -11.57
N PRO A 259 8.09 26.44 -10.80
CA PRO A 259 7.84 27.77 -10.22
C PRO A 259 8.87 28.09 -9.13
N LYS A 260 8.90 29.35 -8.67
CA LYS A 260 9.70 29.75 -7.50
C LYS A 260 9.19 29.09 -6.21
N SER A 261 7.88 28.98 -6.07
CA SER A 261 7.22 28.33 -4.94
C SER A 261 5.98 27.57 -5.40
N VAL A 262 5.60 26.53 -4.65
CA VAL A 262 4.40 25.73 -4.92
C VAL A 262 3.64 25.45 -3.62
N ALA A 263 2.32 25.55 -3.68
CA ALA A 263 1.40 25.11 -2.64
C ALA A 263 0.68 23.84 -3.11
N ILE A 264 0.85 22.75 -2.37
CA ILE A 264 0.25 21.44 -2.65
C ILE A 264 -0.80 21.17 -1.59
N ILE A 265 -2.03 20.92 -2.00
CA ILE A 265 -3.16 20.69 -1.09
C ILE A 265 -3.41 19.19 -1.00
N GLY A 266 -3.21 18.61 0.18
CA GLY A 266 -3.44 17.18 0.37
C GLY A 266 -2.70 16.59 1.55
N ALA A 267 -3.06 15.35 1.89
CA ALA A 267 -2.51 14.62 3.03
C ALA A 267 -2.07 13.19 2.69
N GLY A 268 -2.38 12.71 1.48
CA GLY A 268 -2.09 11.34 1.04
C GLY A 268 -0.79 11.22 0.24
N ASN A 269 -0.47 9.99 -0.18
CA ASN A 269 0.78 9.68 -0.88
C ASN A 269 0.96 10.53 -2.14
N THR A 270 -0.08 10.75 -2.95
CA THR A 270 -0.02 11.62 -4.14
C THR A 270 0.53 13.02 -3.82
N ALA A 271 0.12 13.60 -2.68
CA ALA A 271 0.54 14.94 -2.29
C ALA A 271 2.00 14.96 -1.81
N VAL A 272 2.41 13.93 -1.06
CA VAL A 272 3.79 13.76 -0.59
C VAL A 272 4.73 13.47 -1.77
N ASP A 273 4.37 12.54 -2.65
CA ASP A 273 5.13 12.20 -3.86
C ASP A 273 5.31 13.43 -4.75
N MET A 274 4.23 14.20 -4.98
CA MET A 274 4.31 15.45 -5.76
C MET A 274 5.21 16.49 -5.07
N ALA A 275 5.14 16.63 -3.75
CA ALA A 275 6.01 17.56 -3.03
C ALA A 275 7.50 17.22 -3.21
N ARG A 276 7.84 15.94 -3.08
CA ARG A 276 9.21 15.45 -3.31
C ARG A 276 9.64 15.63 -4.77
N VAL A 277 8.77 15.32 -5.72
CA VAL A 277 9.03 15.54 -7.15
C VAL A 277 9.32 17.02 -7.44
N MET A 278 8.51 17.94 -6.92
CA MET A 278 8.72 19.38 -7.11
C MET A 278 10.03 19.84 -6.49
N LYS A 279 10.38 19.33 -5.30
CA LYS A 279 11.64 19.66 -4.64
C LYS A 279 12.84 19.18 -5.46
N ARG A 280 12.81 17.93 -5.92
CA ARG A 280 13.85 17.34 -6.78
C ARG A 280 13.94 17.99 -8.16
N ALA A 281 12.84 18.57 -8.65
CA ALA A 281 12.83 19.38 -9.87
C ALA A 281 13.43 20.80 -9.69
N GLY A 282 13.90 21.15 -8.48
CA GLY A 282 14.60 22.40 -8.20
C GLY A 282 13.71 23.55 -7.71
N VAL A 283 12.47 23.28 -7.32
CA VAL A 283 11.59 24.32 -6.74
C VAL A 283 12.10 24.70 -5.35
N SER A 284 12.38 25.98 -5.14
CA SER A 284 12.97 26.47 -3.88
C SER A 284 12.05 26.25 -2.68
N GLU A 285 10.78 26.65 -2.79
CA GLU A 285 9.81 26.58 -1.69
C GLU A 285 8.66 25.64 -2.04
N VAL A 286 8.59 24.50 -1.36
CA VAL A 286 7.52 23.51 -1.54
C VAL A 286 6.71 23.44 -0.26
N HIS A 287 5.44 23.86 -0.31
CA HIS A 287 4.54 23.87 0.83
C HIS A 287 3.46 22.79 0.67
N LEU A 288 3.41 21.83 1.58
CA LEU A 288 2.36 20.82 1.65
C LEU A 288 1.33 21.24 2.71
N ILE A 289 0.12 21.57 2.28
CA ILE A 289 -0.97 22.05 3.14
C ILE A 289 -1.89 20.87 3.45
N SER A 290 -1.90 20.48 4.72
CA SER A 290 -2.71 19.37 5.20
C SER A 290 -3.62 19.80 6.35
N HIS A 291 -4.90 19.53 6.17
CA HIS A 291 -5.89 19.58 7.23
C HIS A 291 -5.71 18.50 8.32
N LYS A 292 -4.79 17.54 8.13
CA LYS A 292 -4.45 16.49 9.11
C LYS A 292 -2.99 16.66 9.59
N PRO A 293 -2.67 16.29 10.84
CA PRO A 293 -1.30 16.25 11.34
C PRO A 293 -0.49 15.12 10.73
N ILE A 294 0.83 15.25 10.79
CA ILE A 294 1.79 14.19 10.52
C ILE A 294 1.59 13.07 11.56
N PRO A 295 1.70 11.77 11.20
CA PRO A 295 1.63 10.67 12.16
C PRO A 295 2.72 10.80 13.23
N LYS A 296 2.31 10.90 14.50
CA LYS A 296 3.20 11.02 15.67
C LYS A 296 2.60 10.24 16.86
N PRO A 297 3.41 9.81 17.84
CA PRO A 297 2.90 9.18 19.06
C PRO A 297 1.81 10.05 19.72
N GLY A 298 0.69 9.43 20.10
CA GLY A 298 -0.46 10.11 20.70
C GLY A 298 -1.51 10.65 19.73
N ILE A 299 -1.27 10.59 18.41
CA ILE A 299 -2.26 10.94 17.39
C ILE A 299 -2.89 9.65 16.85
N PRO A 300 -4.24 9.48 16.90
CA PRO A 300 -4.88 8.31 16.32
C PRO A 300 -4.67 8.23 14.80
N ILE A 301 -4.54 7.02 14.26
CA ILE A 301 -4.14 6.80 12.86
C ILE A 301 -5.16 7.38 11.87
N GLU A 302 -6.44 7.33 12.22
CA GLU A 302 -7.56 7.90 11.47
C GLU A 302 -7.51 9.44 11.41
N GLU A 303 -6.88 10.07 12.40
CA GLU A 303 -6.75 11.52 12.50
C GLU A 303 -5.52 12.05 11.75
N ALA A 304 -4.48 11.23 11.62
CA ALA A 304 -3.23 11.58 10.96
C ALA A 304 -3.31 11.56 9.42
N MET A 305 -2.32 12.19 8.78
CA MET A 305 -2.09 12.10 7.34
C MET A 305 -2.02 10.63 6.92
N PRO A 306 -2.81 10.20 5.91
CA PRO A 306 -2.81 8.80 5.46
C PRO A 306 -1.58 8.43 4.61
N ALA A 307 -0.69 9.38 4.32
CA ALA A 307 0.56 9.07 3.62
C ALA A 307 1.49 8.19 4.48
N ILE A 308 2.31 7.39 3.81
CA ILE A 308 3.24 6.47 4.49
C ILE A 308 4.23 7.28 5.33
N PRO A 309 4.42 6.97 6.64
CA PRO A 309 5.27 7.76 7.53
C PRO A 309 6.70 7.97 7.01
N ARG A 310 7.31 6.94 6.42
CA ARG A 310 8.65 7.04 5.81
C ARG A 310 8.69 8.10 4.71
N GLU A 311 7.69 8.14 3.86
CA GLU A 311 7.61 9.11 2.75
C GLU A 311 7.45 10.54 3.25
N ILE A 312 6.71 10.73 4.36
CA ILE A 312 6.58 12.04 5.02
C ILE A 312 7.94 12.50 5.59
N ASN A 313 8.65 11.59 6.27
CA ASN A 313 9.97 11.91 6.85
C ASN A 313 10.98 12.26 5.76
N GLU A 314 11.06 11.48 4.68
CA GLU A 314 11.95 11.78 3.55
C GLU A 314 11.57 13.11 2.87
N ALA A 315 10.29 13.47 2.80
CA ALA A 315 9.89 14.77 2.28
C ALA A 315 10.36 15.93 3.17
N LEU A 316 10.28 15.78 4.50
CA LEU A 316 10.81 16.78 5.44
C LEU A 316 12.33 16.91 5.32
N GLU A 317 13.06 15.79 5.21
CA GLU A 317 14.51 15.77 4.99
C GLU A 317 14.92 16.44 3.68
N GLU A 318 14.13 16.29 2.61
CA GLU A 318 14.31 16.99 1.34
C GLU A 318 13.99 18.49 1.42
N GLY A 319 13.44 18.98 2.54
CA GLY A 319 13.13 20.39 2.77
C GLY A 319 11.75 20.82 2.24
N VAL A 320 10.78 19.90 2.23
CA VAL A 320 9.35 20.20 2.05
C VAL A 320 8.80 20.79 3.37
N ILE A 321 8.08 21.89 3.27
CA ILE A 321 7.45 22.56 4.42
C ILE A 321 6.02 22.04 4.56
N ILE A 322 5.73 21.30 5.64
CA ILE A 322 4.40 20.75 5.89
C ILE A 322 3.62 21.63 6.87
N HIS A 323 2.45 22.11 6.43
CA HIS A 323 1.53 22.92 7.22
C HIS A 323 0.41 22.03 7.79
N GLU A 324 0.60 21.57 9.04
CA GLU A 324 -0.35 20.72 9.76
C GLU A 324 -1.59 21.50 10.23
N TYR A 325 -2.76 20.84 10.23
CA TYR A 325 -4.04 21.45 10.60
C TYR A 325 -4.32 22.77 9.88
N ARG A 326 -3.99 22.85 8.59
CA ARG A 326 -4.25 24.04 7.77
C ARG A 326 -5.18 23.73 6.61
N GLY A 327 -5.99 24.72 6.26
CA GLY A 327 -6.78 24.79 5.04
C GLY A 327 -6.53 26.13 4.35
N ILE A 328 -6.95 26.26 3.10
CA ILE A 328 -6.91 27.53 2.38
C ILE A 328 -8.22 28.25 2.66
N ARG A 329 -8.14 29.49 3.17
CA ARG A 329 -9.29 30.38 3.36
C ARG A 329 -9.52 31.27 2.16
N ARG A 330 -8.44 31.74 1.53
CA ARG A 330 -8.52 32.67 0.40
C ARG A 330 -7.28 32.56 -0.49
N LEU A 331 -7.47 32.72 -1.80
CA LEU A 331 -6.39 32.92 -2.76
C LEU A 331 -6.12 34.42 -2.94
N ILE A 332 -4.84 34.80 -2.91
CA ILE A 332 -4.40 36.14 -3.25
C ILE A 332 -3.95 36.09 -4.71
N LEU A 333 -4.72 36.75 -5.59
CA LEU A 333 -4.51 36.71 -7.03
C LEU A 333 -3.92 38.03 -7.54
N ARG A 334 -3.04 37.93 -8.55
CA ARG A 334 -2.64 39.06 -9.40
C ARG A 334 -3.02 38.72 -10.84
N GLY A 335 -4.15 39.23 -11.30
CA GLY A 335 -4.79 38.74 -12.53
C GLY A 335 -5.31 37.32 -12.31
N GLU A 336 -4.98 36.39 -13.21
CA GLU A 336 -5.40 34.98 -13.16
C GLU A 336 -4.45 34.05 -12.38
N ARG A 337 -3.33 34.58 -11.86
CA ARG A 337 -2.27 33.80 -11.20
C ARG A 337 -2.31 33.97 -9.68
N VAL A 338 -2.02 32.89 -8.97
CA VAL A 338 -1.88 32.91 -7.51
C VAL A 338 -0.52 33.52 -7.15
N VAL A 339 -0.54 34.55 -6.30
CA VAL A 339 0.67 35.16 -5.73
C VAL A 339 0.79 34.93 -4.24
N GLY A 340 -0.24 34.38 -3.60
CA GLY A 340 -0.22 34.02 -2.19
C GLY A 340 -1.48 33.24 -1.79
N VAL A 341 -1.40 32.58 -0.62
CA VAL A 341 -2.53 31.84 -0.03
C VAL A 341 -2.70 32.26 1.42
N GLU A 342 -3.93 32.57 1.81
CA GLU A 342 -4.29 32.78 3.21
C GLU A 342 -4.66 31.44 3.83
N LEU A 343 -3.88 31.01 4.82
CA LEU A 343 -4.12 29.76 5.54
C LEU A 343 -4.95 30.00 6.79
N VAL A 344 -5.84 29.05 7.08
CA VAL A 344 -6.62 29.04 8.31
C VAL A 344 -6.40 27.73 9.08
N HIS A 345 -6.47 27.81 10.41
CA HIS A 345 -6.30 26.65 11.26
C HIS A 345 -7.59 25.82 11.29
N MET A 346 -7.50 24.57 10.87
CA MET A 346 -8.66 23.69 10.80
C MET A 346 -8.83 22.95 12.13
N LYS A 347 -10.00 23.08 12.75
CA LYS A 347 -10.43 22.27 13.91
C LYS A 347 -11.51 21.28 13.50
N LYS A 348 -11.58 20.13 14.17
CA LYS A 348 -12.72 19.22 14.08
C LYS A 348 -13.68 19.52 15.22
N LEU A 349 -14.95 19.72 14.90
CA LEU A 349 -16.02 19.81 15.88
C LEU A 349 -16.96 18.60 15.70
N MET A 350 -17.30 17.97 16.80
CA MET A 350 -18.36 16.94 16.81
C MET A 350 -19.70 17.64 16.58
N GLN A 351 -20.42 17.25 15.54
CA GLN A 351 -21.79 17.72 15.34
C GLN A 351 -22.75 16.91 16.21
N ALA A 352 -23.95 17.46 16.44
CA ALA A 352 -25.04 16.76 17.13
C ALA A 352 -25.42 15.42 16.50
N SER A 353 -25.11 15.22 15.21
CA SER A 353 -25.30 13.96 14.46
C SER A 353 -24.25 12.89 14.76
N GLY A 354 -23.26 13.16 15.62
CA GLY A 354 -22.12 12.28 15.86
C GLY A 354 -21.08 12.28 14.73
N ARG A 355 -21.27 13.08 13.67
CA ARG A 355 -20.28 13.27 12.60
C ARG A 355 -19.33 14.41 12.95
N LEU A 356 -18.05 14.22 12.67
CA LEU A 356 -17.05 15.28 12.79
C LEU A 356 -17.16 16.23 11.59
N LYS A 357 -17.41 17.52 11.85
CA LYS A 357 -17.32 18.58 10.84
C LYS A 357 -16.03 19.37 11.07
N ARG A 358 -15.33 19.64 9.97
CA ARG A 358 -14.16 20.53 10.01
C ARG A 358 -14.63 21.97 9.89
N VAL A 359 -14.08 22.82 10.75
CA VAL A 359 -14.34 24.26 10.77
C VAL A 359 -12.99 24.99 10.75
N ALA A 360 -13.00 26.12 10.05
CA ALA A 360 -11.90 27.06 9.98
C ALA A 360 -11.87 27.96 11.23
#